data_AF-A0A415ZLS2-F1
#
_entry.id   AF-A0A415ZLS2-F1
#
_cell.length_a   1.000
_cell.length_b   1.000
_cell.length_c   1.000
_cell.angle_alpha   90.00
_cell.angle_beta   90.00
_cell.angle_gamma   90.00
#
_symmetry.space_group_name_H-M   'P 1'
#
loop_
_entity.id
_entity.type
_entity.pdbx_description
1 polymer ?
#
loop_
_entity_poly.entity_id
_entity_poly.type
_entity_poly.pdbx_seq_one_letter_code
_entity_poly.pdbx_strand_id
1 'polypeptide(L)'
;MSGEIFQSFPNFTQNMWNGNEPNCKGHDMVGGGQSQKWTFRYGNAETFEDRILCASFSLSPKVTISIVGDTLNILDFRYSGKFDEWSYCNKPTGRIHETFMAAHQHELEPERIEKYLNTNISDCKIWDMIQARAKELYNQSQV
;
A
#
# COMPACT_ATOMS: atom_id res chain seq x y z
N MET A 1 11.74 2.88 26.64
CA MET A 1 12.83 2.21 25.90
C MET A 1 13.01 2.94 24.57
N SER A 2 14.01 3.81 24.47
CA SER A 2 14.42 4.47 23.22
C SER A 2 15.21 3.45 22.39
N GLY A 3 14.52 2.63 21.63
CA GLY A 3 15.11 1.61 20.77
C GLY A 3 15.69 2.24 19.52
N GLU A 4 17.00 2.49 19.51
CA GLU A 4 17.74 2.80 18.29
C GLU A 4 17.84 1.54 17.42
N ILE A 5 16.81 1.29 16.61
CA ILE A 5 16.75 0.15 15.67
C ILE A 5 17.71 0.37 14.46
N PHE A 6 18.34 1.54 14.34
CA PHE A 6 18.99 2.01 13.11
C PHE A 6 20.50 1.73 13.00
N GLN A 7 21.17 1.21 14.04
CA GLN A 7 22.64 1.07 14.03
C GLN A 7 23.20 0.15 12.93
N SER A 8 22.38 -0.72 12.32
CA SER A 8 22.86 -1.68 11.30
C SER A 8 22.80 -1.17 9.85
N PHE A 9 22.23 0.01 9.58
CA PHE A 9 22.13 0.57 8.23
C PHE A 9 22.56 2.05 8.23
N PRO A 10 23.87 2.34 8.05
CA PRO A 10 24.42 3.69 8.27
C PRO A 10 23.78 4.79 7.41
N ASN A 11 23.13 4.44 6.30
CA ASN A 11 22.48 5.38 5.38
C ASN A 11 20.94 5.38 5.48
N PHE A 12 20.34 4.58 6.37
CA PHE A 12 18.88 4.49 6.52
C PHE A 12 18.42 5.42 7.63
N THR A 13 17.78 6.53 7.27
CA THR A 13 17.43 7.59 8.22
C THR A 13 16.08 7.37 8.89
N GLN A 14 15.80 8.12 9.96
CA GLN A 14 14.47 8.17 10.56
C GLN A 14 13.41 8.70 9.57
N ASN A 15 13.76 9.67 8.72
CA ASN A 15 12.86 10.20 7.68
C ASN A 15 12.48 9.10 6.69
N MET A 16 13.43 8.25 6.29
CA MET A 16 13.16 7.08 5.46
C MET A 16 12.24 6.08 6.15
N TRP A 17 12.51 5.75 7.42
CA TRP A 17 11.67 4.85 8.22
C TRP A 17 10.23 5.34 8.39
N ASN A 18 10.07 6.65 8.63
CA ASN A 18 8.77 7.28 8.76
C ASN A 18 8.06 7.46 7.41
N GLY A 19 8.74 7.22 6.28
CA GLY A 19 8.15 7.35 4.95
C GLY A 19 8.09 8.81 4.45
N ASN A 20 9.01 9.66 4.90
CA ASN A 20 9.11 11.06 4.50
C ASN A 20 10.11 11.29 3.35
N GLU A 21 11.05 10.37 3.15
CA GLU A 21 12.05 10.39 2.09
C GLU A 21 12.25 8.98 1.48
N PRO A 22 12.58 8.88 0.18
CA PRO A 22 12.93 7.61 -0.44
C PRO A 22 14.28 7.11 0.07
N ASN A 23 14.48 5.80 0.07
CA ASN A 23 15.73 5.17 0.53
C ASN A 23 16.80 5.17 -0.56
N CYS A 24 16.38 4.97 -1.82
CA CYS A 24 17.29 4.88 -2.95
C CYS A 24 16.56 5.10 -4.28
N LYS A 25 17.34 5.14 -5.36
CA LYS A 25 16.81 5.14 -6.73
C LYS A 25 16.27 3.76 -7.09
N GLY A 26 15.21 3.75 -7.90
CA GLY A 26 14.60 2.54 -8.45
C GLY A 26 15.02 2.27 -9.89
N HIS A 27 14.10 1.75 -10.69
CA HIS A 27 14.33 1.38 -12.09
C HIS A 27 14.23 2.58 -13.04
N ASP A 28 14.83 2.45 -14.21
CA ASP A 28 14.74 3.46 -15.28
C ASP A 28 13.37 3.39 -15.95
N MET A 29 12.76 4.55 -16.17
CA MET A 29 11.45 4.65 -16.81
C MET A 29 11.62 4.65 -18.33
N VAL A 30 10.68 4.02 -19.05
CA VAL A 30 10.68 3.99 -20.53
C VAL A 30 10.66 5.41 -21.14
N GLY A 31 10.01 6.37 -20.47
CA GLY A 31 9.96 7.78 -20.87
C GLY A 31 11.18 8.62 -20.47
N GLY A 32 12.22 8.00 -19.89
CA GLY A 32 13.36 8.69 -19.31
C GLY A 32 13.15 9.05 -17.83
N GLY A 33 14.27 9.24 -17.13
CA GLY A 33 14.28 9.41 -15.67
C GLY A 33 14.29 8.08 -14.92
N GLN A 34 14.36 8.16 -13.59
CA GLN A 34 14.49 7.01 -12.71
C GLN A 34 13.52 7.13 -11.53
N SER A 35 12.85 6.03 -11.19
CA SER A 35 11.93 5.99 -10.05
C SER A 35 12.67 6.13 -8.71
N GLN A 36 11.89 6.27 -7.64
CA GLN A 36 12.36 6.34 -6.26
C GLN A 36 11.76 5.19 -5.46
N LYS A 37 12.60 4.46 -4.72
CA LYS A 37 12.19 3.35 -3.88
C LYS A 37 12.02 3.79 -2.43
N TRP A 38 10.94 3.28 -1.83
CA TRP A 38 10.51 3.57 -0.47
C TRP A 38 10.37 2.27 0.30
N THR A 39 10.87 2.26 1.52
CA THR A 39 10.86 1.19 2.51
C THR A 39 10.75 1.91 3.84
N PHE A 40 9.63 1.70 4.51
CA PHE A 40 9.19 2.44 5.68
C PHE A 40 8.48 1.48 6.63
N ARG A 41 8.13 1.95 7.83
CA ARG A 41 7.63 1.10 8.93
C ARG A 41 6.32 0.37 8.65
N TYR A 42 5.57 0.80 7.64
CA TYR A 42 4.29 0.21 7.23
C TYR A 42 4.38 -0.59 5.93
N GLY A 43 5.55 -0.63 5.25
CA GLY A 43 5.70 -1.36 4.00
C GLY A 43 6.70 -0.74 3.04
N ASN A 44 6.40 -0.82 1.75
CA ASN A 44 7.26 -0.33 0.67
C ASN A 44 6.44 0.28 -0.46
N ALA A 45 7.10 1.12 -1.26
CA ALA A 45 6.50 1.71 -2.44
C ALA A 45 7.57 2.09 -3.46
N GLU A 46 7.12 2.40 -4.67
CA GLU A 46 7.93 2.99 -5.71
C GLU A 46 7.17 4.14 -6.34
N THR A 47 7.85 5.27 -6.50
CA THR A 47 7.27 6.50 -7.04
C THR A 47 8.07 7.03 -8.21
N PHE A 48 7.40 7.77 -9.09
CA PHE A 48 8.03 8.53 -10.16
C PHE A 48 7.24 9.83 -10.35
N GLU A 49 7.93 10.98 -10.39
CA GLU A 49 7.31 12.31 -10.51
C GLU A 49 6.13 12.52 -9.54
N ASP A 50 6.35 12.22 -8.27
CA ASP A 50 5.35 12.30 -7.19
C ASP A 50 4.07 11.45 -7.40
N ARG A 51 4.10 10.46 -8.30
CA ARG A 51 3.03 9.46 -8.45
C ARG A 51 3.46 8.10 -7.91
N ILE A 52 2.50 7.37 -7.34
CA ILE A 52 2.67 5.97 -6.96
C ILE A 52 2.68 5.09 -8.22
N LEU A 53 3.76 4.35 -8.44
CA LEU A 53 3.84 3.29 -9.44
C LEU A 53 3.35 1.96 -8.85
N CYS A 54 3.88 1.62 -7.69
CA CYS A 54 3.44 0.51 -6.88
C CYS A 54 3.60 0.81 -5.39
N ALA A 55 2.76 0.20 -4.57
CA ALA A 55 2.84 0.30 -3.12
C ALA A 55 2.29 -0.96 -2.47
N SER A 56 2.88 -1.36 -1.35
CA SER A 56 2.33 -2.32 -0.41
C SER A 56 2.39 -1.69 0.98
N PHE A 57 1.22 -1.44 1.56
CA PHE A 57 1.05 -0.66 2.78
C PHE A 57 0.18 -1.41 3.78
N SER A 58 0.74 -1.74 4.94
CA SER A 58 0.01 -2.35 6.06
C SER A 58 -0.51 -1.28 7.02
N LEU A 59 -1.81 -0.97 6.94
CA LEU A 59 -2.49 -0.13 7.94
C LEU A 59 -2.48 -0.77 9.33
N SER A 60 -2.52 -2.10 9.35
CA SER A 60 -2.34 -2.93 10.53
C SER A 60 -1.84 -4.31 10.08
N PRO A 61 -1.44 -5.21 11.01
CA PRO A 61 -1.11 -6.59 10.65
C PRO A 61 -2.23 -7.37 9.94
N LYS A 62 -3.46 -6.85 9.93
CA LYS A 62 -4.65 -7.47 9.34
C LYS A 62 -5.15 -6.75 8.10
N VAL A 63 -4.73 -5.51 7.86
CA VAL A 63 -5.27 -4.67 6.79
C VAL A 63 -4.14 -4.16 5.92
N THR A 64 -4.17 -4.58 4.66
CA THR A 64 -3.15 -4.21 3.65
C THR A 64 -3.80 -3.51 2.48
N ILE A 65 -3.21 -2.41 2.05
CA ILE A 65 -3.52 -1.71 0.80
C ILE A 65 -2.37 -1.96 -0.16
N SER A 66 -2.68 -2.41 -1.37
CA SER A 66 -1.69 -2.60 -2.43
C SER A 66 -2.11 -1.87 -3.70
N ILE A 67 -1.19 -1.16 -4.31
CA ILE A 67 -1.36 -0.49 -5.60
C ILE A 67 -0.32 -1.04 -6.56
N VAL A 68 -0.75 -1.42 -7.76
CA VAL A 68 0.15 -1.79 -8.88
C VAL A 68 -0.41 -1.16 -10.14
N GLY A 69 0.24 -0.08 -10.62
CA GLY A 69 -0.25 0.72 -11.74
C GLY A 69 -1.63 1.33 -11.45
N ASP A 70 -2.63 0.91 -12.20
CA ASP A 70 -4.03 1.34 -12.04
C ASP A 70 -4.89 0.34 -11.26
N THR A 71 -4.27 -0.67 -10.63
CA THR A 71 -4.97 -1.65 -9.81
C THR A 71 -4.81 -1.30 -8.34
N LEU A 72 -5.93 -1.13 -7.64
CA LEU A 72 -6.04 -0.99 -6.19
C LEU A 72 -6.59 -2.29 -5.60
N ASN A 73 -5.89 -2.84 -4.62
CA ASN A 73 -6.35 -3.95 -3.79
C ASN A 73 -6.37 -3.53 -2.31
N ILE A 74 -7.40 -3.91 -1.59
CA ILE A 74 -7.49 -3.77 -0.13
C ILE A 74 -7.86 -5.14 0.44
N LEU A 75 -7.06 -5.62 1.38
CA LEU A 75 -7.24 -6.92 2.05
C LEU A 75 -7.46 -6.70 3.55
N ASP A 76 -8.44 -7.38 4.13
CA ASP A 76 -8.83 -7.30 5.54
C ASP A 76 -9.05 -8.70 6.13
N PHE A 77 -8.12 -9.13 6.99
CA PHE A 77 -8.20 -10.37 7.75
C PHE A 77 -8.79 -10.13 9.14
N ARG A 78 -10.09 -10.37 9.29
CA ARG A 78 -10.80 -10.10 10.55
C ARG A 78 -10.33 -11.00 11.70
N TYR A 79 -10.01 -12.25 11.40
CA TYR A 79 -9.74 -13.29 12.40
C TYR A 79 -8.31 -13.81 12.29
N SER A 80 -7.65 -14.00 13.42
CA SER A 80 -6.31 -14.60 13.46
C SER A 80 -6.39 -16.11 13.16
N GLY A 81 -5.52 -16.60 12.28
CA GLY A 81 -5.41 -18.05 11.98
C GLY A 81 -6.53 -18.62 11.10
N LYS A 82 -7.40 -17.78 10.53
CA LYS A 82 -8.36 -18.19 9.50
C LYS A 82 -7.89 -17.73 8.12
N PHE A 83 -8.31 -18.46 7.10
CA PHE A 83 -8.08 -18.11 5.69
C PHE A 83 -9.12 -17.11 5.15
N ASP A 84 -10.16 -16.78 5.92
CA ASP A 84 -11.21 -15.84 5.49
C ASP A 84 -10.66 -14.42 5.31
N GLU A 85 -10.86 -13.87 4.11
CA GLU A 85 -10.33 -12.60 3.64
C GLU A 85 -11.47 -11.73 3.10
N TRP A 86 -11.57 -10.49 3.55
CA TRP A 86 -12.43 -9.49 2.92
C TRP A 86 -11.59 -8.65 2.00
N SER A 87 -11.93 -8.63 0.72
CA SER A 87 -11.13 -7.98 -0.30
C SER A 87 -11.93 -7.03 -1.17
N TYR A 88 -11.28 -5.95 -1.56
CA TYR A 88 -11.72 -5.07 -2.63
C TYR A 88 -10.64 -5.03 -3.71
N CYS A 89 -11.06 -5.09 -4.98
CA CYS A 89 -10.22 -4.83 -6.13
C CYS A 89 -11.00 -3.98 -7.14
N ASN A 90 -10.41 -2.86 -7.58
CA ASN A 90 -11.04 -1.99 -8.58
C ASN A 90 -11.06 -2.59 -10.00
N LYS A 91 -10.30 -3.67 -10.24
CA LYS A 91 -10.32 -4.43 -11.50
C LYS A 91 -10.76 -5.87 -11.22
N PRO A 92 -11.92 -6.32 -11.74
CA PRO A 92 -12.43 -7.67 -11.48
C PRO A 92 -11.46 -8.80 -11.83
N THR A 93 -10.61 -8.59 -12.83
CA THR A 93 -9.57 -9.53 -13.27
C THR A 93 -8.39 -9.66 -12.31
N GLY A 94 -8.25 -8.76 -11.32
CA GLY A 94 -7.22 -8.79 -10.30
C GLY A 94 -7.57 -9.67 -9.08
N ARG A 95 -8.81 -10.14 -8.98
CA ARG A 95 -9.22 -11.10 -7.95
C ARG A 95 -8.73 -12.50 -8.34
N ILE A 96 -8.26 -13.28 -7.35
CA ILE A 96 -7.83 -14.67 -7.53
C ILE A 96 -9.07 -15.56 -7.67
N HIS A 97 -9.76 -15.46 -8.80
CA HIS A 97 -10.84 -16.39 -9.14
C HIS A 97 -10.25 -17.79 -9.41
N GLU A 98 -10.97 -18.84 -8.99
CA GLU A 98 -10.69 -20.26 -9.29
C GLU A 98 -9.62 -20.99 -8.44
N THR A 99 -9.19 -20.44 -7.29
CA THR A 99 -8.34 -21.17 -6.32
C THR A 99 -9.11 -21.58 -5.07
N PHE A 100 -8.57 -22.51 -4.25
CA PHE A 100 -9.16 -22.87 -2.94
C PHE A 100 -9.37 -21.64 -2.03
N MET A 101 -8.60 -20.57 -2.23
CA MET A 101 -8.77 -19.30 -1.51
C MET A 101 -10.07 -18.57 -1.88
N ALA A 102 -10.65 -18.80 -3.06
CA ALA A 102 -11.88 -18.14 -3.50
C ALA A 102 -13.08 -18.45 -2.58
N ALA A 103 -13.14 -19.65 -2.00
CA ALA A 103 -14.18 -20.02 -1.03
C ALA A 103 -14.07 -19.24 0.30
N HIS A 104 -12.92 -18.63 0.55
CA HIS A 104 -12.62 -17.84 1.74
C HIS A 104 -12.62 -16.33 1.46
N GLN A 105 -12.90 -15.93 0.22
CA GLN A 105 -12.92 -14.52 -0.17
C GLN A 105 -14.33 -13.94 -0.08
N HIS A 106 -14.41 -12.82 0.63
CA HIS A 106 -15.61 -12.02 0.81
C HIS A 106 -15.39 -10.66 0.18
N GLU A 107 -16.46 -10.05 -0.30
CA GLU A 107 -16.40 -8.66 -0.74
C GLU A 107 -16.25 -7.73 0.47
N LEU A 108 -15.28 -6.82 0.40
CA LEU A 108 -15.09 -5.80 1.42
C LEU A 108 -16.16 -4.73 1.28
N GLU A 109 -16.80 -4.37 2.40
CA GLU A 109 -17.93 -3.45 2.41
C GLU A 109 -17.48 -2.00 2.13
N PRO A 110 -18.25 -1.19 1.37
CA PRO A 110 -17.87 0.19 1.00
C PRO A 110 -17.49 1.06 2.19
N GLU A 111 -18.21 0.98 3.32
CA GLU A 111 -17.92 1.75 4.52
C GLU A 111 -16.56 1.38 5.15
N ARG A 112 -16.09 0.14 4.96
CA ARG A 112 -14.76 -0.29 5.39
C ARG A 112 -13.69 0.23 4.47
N ILE A 113 -13.93 0.19 3.16
CA ILE A 113 -13.02 0.78 2.17
C ILE A 113 -12.82 2.26 2.48
N GLU A 114 -13.91 3.02 2.61
CA GLU A 114 -13.87 4.44 2.94
C GLU A 114 -13.14 4.73 4.25
N LYS A 115 -13.39 3.92 5.29
CA LYS A 115 -12.67 4.04 6.57
C LYS A 115 -11.16 3.86 6.38
N TYR A 116 -10.73 2.84 5.64
CA TYR A 116 -9.30 2.58 5.42
C TYR A 116 -8.65 3.69 4.57
N LEU A 117 -9.31 4.13 3.51
CA LEU A 117 -8.82 5.21 2.66
C LEU A 117 -8.81 6.57 3.37
N ASN A 118 -9.57 6.77 4.45
CA ASN A 118 -9.54 7.99 5.25
C ASN A 118 -8.74 7.86 6.56
N THR A 119 -7.94 6.80 6.71
CA THR A 119 -7.08 6.67 7.88
C THR A 119 -6.01 7.78 7.89
N ASN A 120 -5.92 8.50 9.00
CA ASN A 120 -4.89 9.52 9.19
C ASN A 120 -3.62 8.88 9.77
N ILE A 121 -2.49 9.09 9.12
CA ILE A 121 -1.18 8.66 9.60
C ILE A 121 -0.29 9.89 9.59
N SER A 122 -0.01 10.42 10.78
CA SER A 122 0.84 11.59 10.93
C SER A 122 2.29 11.29 10.56
N ASP A 123 2.97 12.31 10.01
CA ASP A 123 4.39 12.28 9.68
C ASP A 123 4.77 11.11 8.74
N CYS A 124 4.02 10.96 7.64
CA CYS A 124 4.24 9.90 6.65
C CYS A 124 3.88 10.40 5.24
N LYS A 125 4.80 11.15 4.60
CA LYS A 125 4.59 11.71 3.25
C LYS A 125 4.15 10.66 2.22
N ILE A 126 4.76 9.47 2.25
CA ILE A 126 4.43 8.40 1.31
C ILE A 126 3.00 7.88 1.52
N TRP A 127 2.48 7.90 2.74
CA TRP A 127 1.07 7.57 2.98
C TRP A 127 0.13 8.58 2.33
N ASP A 128 0.44 9.88 2.39
CA ASP A 128 -0.39 10.90 1.72
C ASP A 128 -0.49 10.64 0.22
N MET A 129 0.63 10.25 -0.41
CA MET A 129 0.69 9.87 -1.82
C MET A 129 -0.11 8.59 -2.13
N ILE A 130 0.06 7.55 -1.30
CA ILE A 130 -0.68 6.27 -1.41
C ILE A 130 -2.18 6.52 -1.24
N GLN A 131 -2.56 7.31 -0.24
CA GLN A 131 -3.95 7.64 0.06
C GLN A 131 -4.60 8.40 -1.10
N ALA A 132 -3.92 9.42 -1.63
CA ALA A 132 -4.42 10.18 -2.78
C ALA A 132 -4.65 9.27 -4.00
N ARG A 133 -3.68 8.41 -4.32
CA ARG A 133 -3.81 7.48 -5.45
C ARG A 133 -4.89 6.43 -5.23
N ALA A 134 -5.00 5.86 -4.02
CA ALA A 134 -6.02 4.88 -3.72
C ALA A 134 -7.43 5.48 -3.83
N LYS A 135 -7.63 6.71 -3.35
CA LYS A 135 -8.91 7.44 -3.50
C LYS A 135 -9.25 7.69 -4.96
N GLU A 136 -8.27 8.11 -5.77
CA GLU A 136 -8.45 8.30 -7.21
C GLU A 136 -8.95 7.01 -7.89
N LEU A 137 -8.24 5.90 -7.67
CA LEU A 137 -8.56 4.59 -8.27
C LEU A 137 -9.91 4.02 -7.79
N TYR A 138 -10.23 4.22 -6.51
CA TYR A 138 -11.52 3.82 -5.96
C TYR A 138 -12.65 4.59 -6.63
N ASN A 139 -12.57 5.92 -6.67
CA ASN A 139 -13.60 6.78 -7.26
C ASN A 139 -13.82 6.51 -8.75
N GLN A 140 -12.75 6.25 -9.52
CA GLN A 140 -12.86 5.89 -10.95
C GLN A 140 -13.64 4.60 -11.18
N SER A 141 -13.66 3.68 -10.22
CA SER A 141 -14.39 2.40 -10.35
C SER A 141 -15.87 2.49 -10.00
N GLN A 142 -16.31 3.60 -9.41
CA GLN A 142 -17.70 3.81 -9.00
C GLN A 142 -18.55 4.48 -10.09
N VAL A 143 -17.93 4.88 -11.20
CA VAL A 143 -18.55 5.52 -12.38
C VAL A 143 -18.83 4.48 -13.44
#